data_AF-A0A9D6MKU1-F1
#
_entry.id   AF-A0A9D6MKU1-F1
#
_cell.length_a   1.000
_cell.length_b   1.000
_cell.length_c   1.000
_cell.angle_alpha   90.00
_cell.angle_beta   90.00
_cell.angle_gamma   90.00
#
_symmetry.space_group_name_H-M   'P 1'
#
loop_
_entity.id
_entity.type
_entity.pdbx_description
1 polymer ?
#
loop_
_entity_poly.entity_id
_entity_poly.type
_entity_poly.pdbx_seq_one_letter_code
_entity_poly.pdbx_strand_id
1 'polypeptide(L)' 'MSETNKAIVRHITEEIWNSRRLERIPDFFATDYDADYRPYAPLREGHKGIHGMVERAWATFPDYHEELHELIAEGDRLG' A
#
# COMPACT_ATOMS: atom_id res chain seq x y z
N MET A 1 7.92 -0.34 18.79
CA MET A 1 6.91 -0.70 17.78
C MET A 1 6.97 0.17 16.51
N SER A 2 7.71 1.30 16.47
CA SER A 2 7.86 2.15 15.27
C SER A 2 8.64 1.48 14.11
N GLU A 3 9.78 0.85 14.40
CA GLU A 3 10.66 0.29 13.34
C GLU A 3 10.06 -0.95 12.64
N THR A 4 9.30 -1.77 13.37
CA THR A 4 8.59 -2.94 12.81
C THR A 4 7.52 -2.51 11.81
N ASN A 5 6.78 -1.45 12.13
CA ASN A 5 5.73 -0.94 11.26
C ASN A 5 6.33 -0.36 9.96
N LYS A 6 7.45 0.38 10.07
CA LYS A 6 8.19 0.86 8.88
C LYS A 6 8.71 -0.27 8.00
N ALA A 7 9.22 -1.35 8.60
CA ALA A 7 9.69 -2.51 7.85
C ALA A 7 8.55 -3.22 7.09
N ILE A 8 7.36 -3.30 7.69
CA ILE A 8 6.17 -3.85 7.05
C ILE A 8 5.75 -2.98 5.86
N VAL A 9 5.70 -1.66 6.01
CA VAL A 9 5.33 -0.75 4.91
C VAL A 9 6.32 -0.85 3.75
N ARG A 10 7.62 -0.90 4.04
CA ARG A 10 8.62 -1.11 2.99
C ARG A 10 8.42 -2.44 2.27
N HIS A 11 8.11 -3.50 3.01
CA HIS A 11 7.86 -4.81 2.40
C HIS A 11 6.60 -4.80 1.53
N ILE A 12 5.54 -4.11 1.95
CA ILE A 12 4.33 -3.89 1.17
C ILE A 12 4.64 -3.15 -0.14
N THR A 13 5.41 -2.06 -0.09
CA THR A 13 5.80 -1.31 -1.29
C THR A 13 6.57 -2.19 -2.28
N GLU A 14 7.56 -2.94 -1.82
CA GLU A 14 8.33 -3.81 -2.72
C GLU A 14 7.50 -4.95 -3.32
N GLU A 15 6.68 -5.62 -2.50
CA GLU A 15 5.96 -6.82 -2.91
C GLU A 15 4.71 -6.49 -3.72
N ILE A 16 3.90 -5.54 -3.25
CA ILE A 16 2.61 -5.24 -3.84
C ILE A 16 2.76 -4.17 -4.93
N TRP A 17 3.45 -3.07 -4.65
CA TRP A 17 3.52 -1.92 -5.56
C TRP A 17 4.59 -2.10 -6.65
N ASN A 18 5.81 -2.50 -6.29
CA ASN A 18 6.93 -2.66 -7.24
C ASN A 18 6.96 -4.03 -7.93
N SER A 19 6.49 -5.09 -7.28
CA SER A 19 6.51 -6.46 -7.86
C SER A 19 5.15 -6.95 -8.35
N ARG A 20 4.08 -6.16 -8.17
CA ARG A 20 2.70 -6.49 -8.58
C ARG A 20 2.22 -7.86 -8.03
N ARG A 21 2.65 -8.25 -6.84
CA ARG A 21 2.22 -9.51 -6.18
C ARG A 21 0.89 -9.32 -5.47
N LEU A 22 -0.18 -9.13 -6.26
CA LEU A 22 -1.52 -8.82 -5.78
C LEU A 22 -2.11 -9.94 -4.92
N GLU A 23 -1.67 -11.17 -5.15
CA GLU A 23 -2.01 -12.36 -4.36
C GLU A 23 -1.56 -12.27 -2.89
N ARG A 24 -0.57 -11.42 -2.57
CA ARG A 24 -0.06 -11.23 -1.22
C ARG A 24 -0.78 -10.14 -0.44
N ILE A 25 -1.72 -9.41 -1.05
CA ILE A 25 -2.50 -8.36 -0.37
C ILE A 25 -3.15 -8.87 0.94
N PRO A 26 -3.75 -10.08 1.01
CA PRO A 26 -4.34 -10.61 2.24
C PRO A 26 -3.33 -10.90 3.37
N ASP A 27 -2.04 -11.07 3.04
CA ASP A 27 -0.99 -11.31 4.03
C ASP A 27 -0.61 -10.03 4.79
N PHE A 28 -0.87 -8.87 4.19
CA PHE A 28 -0.42 -7.57 4.69
C PHE A 28 -1.56 -6.66 5.14
N PHE A 29 -2.74 -6.82 4.55
CA PHE A 29 -3.90 -5.97 4.81
C PHE A 29 -5.04 -6.78 5.41
N ALA A 30 -5.63 -6.26 6.50
CA ALA A 30 -6.86 -6.81 7.04
C ALA A 30 -8.01 -6.67 6.02
N THR A 31 -8.99 -7.57 6.09
CA THR A 31 -10.13 -7.60 5.15
C THR A 31 -10.96 -6.30 5.20
N ASP A 32 -10.98 -5.65 6.35
CA ASP A 32 -11.65 -4.38 6.66
C ASP A 32 -10.71 -3.16 6.57
N TYR A 33 -9.53 -3.32 5.98
CA TYR A 33 -8.60 -2.21 5.81
C TYR A 33 -9.15 -1.18 4.81
N ASP A 34 -9.30 0.06 5.27
CA ASP A 34 -9.65 1.20 4.43
C ASP A 34 -8.39 1.91 3.93
N ALA A 35 -8.17 1.87 2.62
CA ALA A 35 -7.04 2.55 1.99
C ALA A 35 -7.38 4.04 1.76
N ASP A 36 -6.97 4.91 2.69
CA ASP A 36 -7.01 6.37 2.53
C ASP A 36 -5.71 6.88 1.90
N TYR A 37 -5.56 6.67 0.60
CA TYR A 37 -4.31 6.96 -0.11
C TYR A 37 -4.25 8.37 -0.73
N ARG A 38 -5.37 9.08 -0.78
CA ARG A 38 -5.47 10.39 -1.44
C ARG A 38 -6.51 11.24 -0.71
N PRO A 39 -6.17 12.46 -0.26
CA PRO A 39 -7.20 13.40 0.11
C PRO A 39 -8.13 13.57 -1.10
N TYR A 40 -9.43 13.45 -0.87
CA TYR A 40 -10.51 13.58 -1.87
C TYR A 40 -10.77 12.39 -2.82
N ALA A 41 -10.10 11.24 -2.66
CA ALA A 41 -10.55 10.02 -3.34
C ALA A 41 -11.59 9.28 -2.49
N PRO A 42 -12.59 8.60 -3.09
CA PRO A 42 -13.44 7.70 -2.33
C PRO A 42 -12.56 6.63 -1.67
N LEU A 43 -12.83 6.37 -0.38
CA LEU A 43 -12.22 5.27 0.37
C LEU A 43 -12.39 3.99 -0.44
N ARG A 44 -11.30 3.24 -0.56
CA ARG A 44 -11.31 1.98 -1.28
C ARG A 44 -11.29 0.86 -0.25
N GLU A 45 -12.40 0.14 -0.19
CA GLU A 45 -12.65 -0.87 0.82
C GLU A 45 -11.85 -2.16 0.53
N GLY A 46 -11.04 -2.56 1.51
CA GLY A 46 -10.38 -3.85 1.57
C GLY A 46 -9.47 -4.17 0.39
N HIS A 47 -9.25 -5.48 0.17
CA HIS A 47 -8.26 -5.97 -0.79
C HIS A 47 -8.56 -5.57 -2.24
N LYS A 48 -9.84 -5.47 -2.61
CA LYS A 48 -10.26 -5.03 -3.95
C LYS A 48 -9.83 -3.60 -4.23
N GLY A 49 -9.87 -2.76 -3.20
CA GLY A 49 -9.42 -1.38 -3.28
C GLY A 49 -7.96 -1.26 -3.68
N ILE A 50 -7.10 -1.99 -2.98
CA ILE A 50 -5.65 -2.02 -3.20
C ILE A 50 -5.32 -2.65 -4.55
N HIS A 51 -5.96 -3.76 -4.91
CA HIS A 51 -5.76 -4.41 -6.21
C HIS A 51 -5.97 -3.43 -7.37
N GLY A 52 -7.10 -2.72 -7.35
CA GLY A 52 -7.40 -1.73 -8.39
C GLY A 52 -6.45 -0.53 -8.39
N MET A 53 -5.80 -0.21 -7.27
CA MET A 53 -4.80 0.86 -7.23
C MET A 53 -3.51 0.45 -7.93
N VAL A 54 -2.97 -0.72 -7.59
CA VAL A 54 -1.75 -1.23 -8.22
C VAL A 54 -1.96 -1.42 -9.72
N GLU A 55 -3.09 -2.00 -10.13
CA GLU A 55 -3.37 -2.18 -11.57
C GLU A 55 -3.43 -0.85 -12.33
N ARG A 56 -4.04 0.19 -11.75
CA ARG A 56 -4.07 1.52 -12.38
C ARG A 56 -2.69 2.16 -12.44
N ALA A 57 -1.88 2.02 -11.40
CA ALA A 57 -0.52 2.54 -11.37
C ALA A 57 0.33 1.94 -12.51
N TRP A 58 0.32 0.62 -12.64
CA TRP A 58 1.02 -0.12 -13.70
C TRP A 58 0.44 0.11 -15.10
N ALA A 59 -0.86 0.34 -15.23
CA ALA A 59 -1.47 0.70 -16.50
C ALA A 59 -1.09 2.12 -16.96
N THR A 60 -0.84 3.03 -16.01
CA THR A 60 -0.46 4.42 -16.29
C THR A 60 1.04 4.56 -16.52
N PHE A 61 1.84 3.81 -15.76
CA PHE A 61 3.30 3.83 -15.82
C PHE A 61 3.82 2.41 -16.04
N PRO A 62 4.32 2.08 -17.23
CA PRO A 62 4.80 0.72 -17.53
C PRO A 62 6.09 0.34 -16.79
N ASP A 63 6.79 1.32 -16.21
CA ASP A 63 7.99 1.14 -15.36
C ASP A 63 7.73 1.74 -13.97
N TYR A 64 6.57 1.42 -13.39
CA TYR A 64 6.15 1.95 -12.10
C TYR A 64 7.08 1.45 -10.99
N HIS A 65 7.69 2.39 -10.28
CA HIS A 65 8.48 2.11 -9.09
C HIS A 65 8.17 3.17 -8.01
N GLU A 66 7.75 2.73 -6.84
CA GLU A 66 7.59 3.57 -5.65
C GLU A 66 8.80 3.44 -4.74
N GLU A 67 9.40 4.59 -4.40
CA GLU A 67 10.42 4.72 -3.37
C GLU A 67 9.82 5.45 -2.15
N LEU A 68 9.84 4.79 -0.99
CA LEU A 68 9.40 5.38 0.28
C LEU A 68 10.49 6.32 0.83
N HIS A 69 10.34 7.63 0.61
CA HIS A 69 11.32 8.62 1.07
C HIS A 69 11.19 8.99 2.55
N GLU A 70 9.97 9.05 3.09
CA GLU A 70 9.74 9.39 4.49
C GLU A 70 8.54 8.61 5.03
N LEU A 71 8.73 7.95 6.18
CA LEU A 71 7.72 7.17 6.88
C LEU A 71 7.61 7.70 8.31
N ILE A 72 6.57 8.49 8.57
CA ILE A 72 6.28 9.02 9.90
C ILE A 72 5.31 8.05 10.57
N ALA A 73 5.81 7.34 11.59
CA ALA A 73 5.00 6.44 12.41
C ALA A 73 4.67 7.12 13.74
N GLU A 74 3.45 7.65 13.87
CA GLU A 74 2.90 8.11 15.15
C GLU A 74 1.97 7.03 15.73
N GLY A 75 2.50 6.24 16.67
CA GLY A 75 1.74 5.16 17.31
C GLY A 75 1.38 4.01 16.35
N ASP A 76 0.10 3.60 16.34
CA ASP A 76 -0.45 2.57 15.43
C ASP A 76 -0.96 3.16 14.09
N ARG A 77 -0.85 4.48 13.89
CA ARG A 77 -1.18 5.13 12.61
C ARG A 77 0.08 5.43 11.82
N LEU A 78 -0.01 5.10 10.53
CA LEU A 78 0.94 5.46 9.50
C LEU A 78 0.20 6.39 8.53
N GLY A 79 0.81 7.53 8.19
CA GLY A 79 0.27 8.52 7.25
C GLY A 79 1.30 8.89 6.20
#